data_AF-E9FVA0-F1
#
_entry.id   AF-E9FVA0-F1
#
_cell.length_a   1.000
_cell.length_b   1.000
_cell.length_c   1.000
_cell.angle_alpha   90.00
_cell.angle_beta   90.00
_cell.angle_gamma   90.00
#
_symmetry.space_group_name_H-M   'P 1'
#
loop_
_entity.id
_entity.type
_entity.pdbx_description
1 polymer ?
#
loop_
_entity_poly.entity_id
_entity_poly.type
_entity_poly.pdbx_seq_one_letter_code
_entity_poly.pdbx_strand_id
1 'polypeptide(L)'
;MTSGKTGLRHPTAIVLMIFWYIFSAFNLFANKYVISYLKGDPALLAMSQMLMCMCLGFLQLRYSCGLFVSRQSSGGWSSIHRNKLIQRPMLILGSLRFTTLVLGLTSLNYVPVSFAETIKSSAPMFTVIISSIFTGEKTGMYVNLSLIPIMGGLALCSATELSFNMQGFIAVLLTNLSECLQNVYSKVLLSSDRHKYGPAELQFFTSFASFVIQIMASFFLIDWAKIMLSPILVGAMLLNGAFFHFQSITEYALLEHITPVTHSVANTVKRALLIWLSIILFGNAISLYSGLGTLVVIAGVFGYNKARQLDAQRIQRLIMPEGYPQKIAL
;
A
#
# COMPACT_ATOMS: atom_id res chain seq x y z
N MET A 1 -5.53 27.82 -11.36
CA MET A 1 -5.88 27.66 -9.94
C MET A 1 -4.84 26.77 -9.29
N THR A 2 -4.12 27.37 -8.35
CA THR A 2 -2.87 26.92 -7.74
C THR A 2 -3.01 25.56 -7.07
N SER A 3 -2.16 24.62 -7.47
CA SER A 3 -2.00 23.32 -6.82
C SER A 3 -1.25 23.54 -5.50
N GLY A 4 -1.98 24.02 -4.49
CA GLY A 4 -1.49 24.06 -3.12
C GLY A 4 -1.18 22.62 -2.72
N LYS A 5 0.09 22.33 -2.47
CA LYS A 5 0.56 21.01 -2.02
C LYS A 5 -0.16 20.67 -0.71
N THR A 6 -1.28 19.96 -0.80
CA THR A 6 -2.05 19.51 0.35
C THR A 6 -1.22 18.50 1.13
N GLY A 7 -1.17 18.66 2.44
CA GLY A 7 -0.58 17.70 3.36
C GLY A 7 -1.64 17.04 4.23
N LEU A 8 -1.21 16.21 5.19
CA LEU A 8 -2.08 15.48 6.13
C LEU A 8 -3.04 16.38 6.95
N ARG A 9 -2.85 17.70 6.93
CA ARG A 9 -3.71 18.69 7.62
C ARG A 9 -5.01 19.00 6.88
N HIS A 10 -5.15 18.55 5.62
CA HIS A 10 -6.40 18.76 4.89
C HIS A 10 -7.47 17.78 5.39
N PRO A 11 -8.70 18.23 5.73
CA PRO A 11 -9.75 17.38 6.30
C PRO A 11 -10.06 16.17 5.40
N THR A 12 -10.05 16.35 4.08
CA THR A 12 -10.23 15.24 3.11
C THR A 12 -9.19 14.13 3.26
N ALA A 13 -7.92 14.46 3.47
CA ALA A 13 -6.87 13.45 3.62
C ALA A 13 -7.06 12.62 4.90
N ILE A 14 -7.52 13.26 5.98
CA ILE A 14 -7.82 12.57 7.24
C ILE A 14 -9.03 11.63 7.07
N VAL A 15 -10.10 12.11 6.43
CA VAL A 15 -11.29 11.30 6.15
C VAL A 15 -10.96 10.09 5.26
N LEU A 16 -10.18 10.30 4.19
CA LEU A 16 -9.71 9.22 3.32
C LEU A 16 -8.84 8.20 4.06
N MET A 17 -7.97 8.66 4.96
CA MET A 17 -7.15 7.78 5.81
C MET A 17 -8.01 6.93 6.75
N ILE A 18 -9.04 7.52 7.38
CA ILE A 18 -9.98 6.79 8.23
C ILE A 18 -10.71 5.72 7.43
N PHE A 19 -11.26 6.07 6.25
CA PHE A 19 -11.92 5.09 5.39
C PHE A 19 -10.98 3.98 4.94
N TRP A 20 -9.75 4.32 4.55
CA TRP A 20 -8.75 3.35 4.17
C TRP A 20 -8.46 2.35 5.31
N TYR A 21 -8.38 2.82 6.55
CA TYR A 21 -8.15 1.96 7.71
C TYR A 21 -9.37 1.06 8.00
N ILE A 22 -10.59 1.61 7.93
CA ILE A 22 -11.84 0.87 8.13
C ILE A 22 -11.99 -0.23 7.08
N PHE A 23 -11.83 0.09 5.79
CA PHE A 23 -11.91 -0.91 4.72
C PHE A 23 -10.79 -1.94 4.80
N SER A 24 -9.59 -1.54 5.23
CA SER A 24 -8.49 -2.48 5.49
C SER A 24 -8.83 -3.46 6.63
N ALA A 25 -9.52 -2.99 7.67
CA ALA A 25 -9.99 -3.85 8.76
C ALA A 25 -11.04 -4.84 8.25
N PHE A 26 -12.07 -4.38 7.55
CA PHE A 26 -13.07 -5.28 6.95
C PHE A 26 -12.47 -6.30 5.99
N ASN A 27 -11.53 -5.88 5.15
CA ASN A 27 -10.80 -6.78 4.27
C ASN A 27 -9.99 -7.82 5.06
N LEU A 28 -9.32 -7.43 6.15
CA LEU A 28 -8.60 -8.37 7.03
C LEU A 28 -9.54 -9.44 7.62
N PHE A 29 -10.70 -9.05 8.15
CA PHE A 29 -11.68 -10.00 8.68
C PHE A 29 -12.19 -10.95 7.59
N ALA A 30 -12.58 -10.40 6.44
CA ALA A 30 -13.08 -11.19 5.33
C ALA A 30 -12.01 -12.16 4.79
N ASN A 31 -10.74 -11.74 4.73
CA ASN A 31 -9.62 -12.62 4.35
C ASN A 31 -9.49 -13.80 5.31
N LYS A 32 -9.47 -13.52 6.62
CA LYS A 32 -9.39 -14.56 7.64
C LYS A 32 -10.62 -15.48 7.61
N TYR A 33 -11.80 -14.95 7.37
CA TYR A 33 -13.02 -15.74 7.22
C TYR A 33 -12.93 -16.73 6.05
N VAL A 34 -12.53 -16.25 4.87
CA VAL A 34 -12.38 -17.09 3.67
C VAL A 34 -11.30 -18.17 3.86
N ILE A 35 -10.12 -17.80 4.35
CA ILE A 35 -8.98 -18.72 4.43
C ILE A 35 -9.14 -19.70 5.60
N SER A 36 -9.48 -19.22 6.80
CA SER A 36 -9.47 -20.05 8.01
C SER A 36 -10.76 -20.82 8.23
N TYR A 37 -11.93 -20.27 7.88
CA TYR A 37 -13.22 -20.91 8.15
C TYR A 37 -13.78 -21.63 6.91
N LEU A 38 -13.71 -20.98 5.75
CA LEU A 38 -14.21 -21.57 4.50
C LEU A 38 -13.15 -22.41 3.76
N LYS A 39 -11.91 -22.46 4.28
CA LYS A 39 -10.77 -23.17 3.68
C LYS A 39 -10.54 -22.81 2.21
N GLY A 40 -10.82 -21.56 1.84
CA GLY A 40 -10.64 -21.05 0.49
C GLY A 40 -9.15 -20.96 0.14
N ASP A 41 -8.84 -21.22 -1.13
CA ASP A 41 -7.48 -21.11 -1.65
C ASP A 41 -7.02 -19.63 -1.69
N PRO A 42 -5.84 -19.27 -1.13
CA PRO A 42 -5.36 -17.89 -1.11
C PRO A 42 -5.08 -17.28 -2.48
N ALA A 43 -4.62 -18.07 -3.45
CA ALA A 43 -4.37 -17.57 -4.81
C ALA A 43 -5.69 -17.33 -5.55
N LEU A 44 -6.71 -18.16 -5.31
CA LEU A 44 -8.06 -17.93 -5.81
C LEU A 44 -8.70 -16.68 -5.16
N LEU A 45 -8.43 -16.43 -3.89
CA LEU A 45 -8.87 -15.20 -3.20
C LEU A 45 -8.21 -13.95 -3.78
N ALA A 46 -6.90 -13.99 -4.05
CA ALA A 46 -6.20 -12.89 -4.70
C ALA A 46 -6.75 -12.63 -6.12
N MET A 47 -7.07 -13.71 -6.86
CA MET A 47 -7.75 -13.63 -8.15
C MET A 47 -9.11 -12.94 -8.06
N SER A 48 -9.95 -13.32 -7.09
CA SER A 48 -11.26 -12.69 -6.90
C SER A 48 -11.15 -11.22 -6.49
N GLN A 49 -10.14 -10.86 -5.70
CA GLN A 49 -9.87 -9.46 -5.33
C GLN A 49 -9.50 -8.61 -6.55
N MET A 50 -8.58 -9.08 -7.41
CA MET A 50 -8.20 -8.35 -8.62
C MET A 50 -9.37 -8.24 -9.61
N LEU A 51 -10.16 -9.31 -9.77
CA LEU A 51 -11.37 -9.31 -10.58
C LEU A 51 -12.38 -8.26 -10.08
N MET A 52 -12.65 -8.24 -8.77
CA MET A 52 -13.57 -7.27 -8.19
C MET A 52 -13.07 -5.83 -8.32
N CYS A 53 -11.78 -5.58 -8.13
CA CYS A 53 -11.18 -4.27 -8.37
C CYS A 53 -11.31 -3.82 -9.84
N MET A 54 -11.14 -4.75 -10.79
CA MET A 54 -11.33 -4.48 -12.21
C MET A 54 -12.80 -4.14 -12.52
N CYS A 55 -13.75 -4.96 -12.06
CA CYS A 55 -15.18 -4.76 -12.32
C CYS A 55 -15.72 -3.48 -11.65
N LEU A 56 -15.45 -3.29 -10.36
CA LEU A 56 -15.89 -2.10 -9.62
C LEU A 56 -15.15 -0.84 -10.09
N GLY A 57 -13.86 -0.94 -10.42
CA GLY A 57 -13.09 0.15 -11.03
C GLY A 57 -13.65 0.58 -12.37
N PHE A 58 -14.08 -0.37 -13.20
CA PHE A 58 -14.76 -0.09 -14.47
C PHE A 58 -16.08 0.65 -14.26
N LEU A 59 -16.93 0.17 -13.34
CA LEU A 59 -18.18 0.82 -12.99
C LEU A 59 -17.96 2.24 -12.47
N GLN A 60 -16.95 2.44 -11.62
CA GLN A 60 -16.58 3.74 -11.08
C GLN A 60 -16.12 4.72 -12.18
N LEU A 61 -15.33 4.25 -13.15
CA LEU A 61 -14.95 5.05 -14.32
C LEU A 61 -16.16 5.39 -15.21
N ARG A 62 -17.12 4.47 -15.34
CA ARG A 62 -18.29 4.65 -16.20
C ARG A 62 -19.35 5.57 -15.62
N TYR A 63 -19.56 5.53 -14.30
CA TYR A 63 -20.65 6.22 -13.61
C TYR A 63 -20.20 7.36 -12.68
N SER A 64 -18.90 7.68 -12.60
CA SER A 64 -18.33 8.78 -11.81
C SER A 64 -19.05 8.98 -10.47
N CYS A 65 -18.97 7.99 -9.58
CA CYS A 65 -19.50 8.13 -8.23
C CYS A 65 -18.77 9.29 -7.53
N GLY A 66 -19.52 10.36 -7.20
CA GLY A 66 -19.02 11.69 -6.84
C GLY A 66 -18.10 11.82 -5.62
N LEU A 67 -17.78 10.73 -4.90
CA LEU A 67 -16.79 10.73 -3.82
C LEU A 67 -15.33 10.67 -4.33
N PHE A 68 -15.12 10.17 -5.55
CA PHE A 68 -13.80 10.03 -6.16
C PHE A 68 -13.88 10.61 -7.56
N VAL A 69 -13.97 11.94 -7.62
CA VAL A 69 -14.09 12.71 -8.86
C VAL A 69 -12.96 12.32 -9.81
N SER A 70 -13.29 11.53 -10.83
CA SER A 70 -12.44 11.43 -12.01
C SER A 70 -12.41 12.83 -12.61
N ARG A 71 -11.23 13.45 -12.61
CA ARG A 71 -11.03 14.75 -13.26
C ARG A 71 -11.28 14.55 -14.75
N GLN A 72 -12.52 14.81 -15.17
CA GLN A 72 -12.99 14.62 -16.54
C GLN A 72 -11.99 15.21 -17.53
N SER A 73 -11.37 14.34 -18.33
CA SER A 73 -10.83 14.75 -19.61
C SER A 73 -11.97 14.68 -20.61
N SER A 74 -12.35 15.81 -21.16
CA SER A 74 -13.45 16.05 -22.09
C SER A 74 -13.19 15.43 -23.48
N GLY A 75 -12.99 14.11 -23.54
CA GLY A 75 -12.79 13.37 -24.78
C GLY A 75 -13.39 11.96 -24.71
N GLY A 76 -13.77 11.41 -25.87
CA GLY A 76 -14.48 10.14 -25.98
C GLY A 76 -13.82 8.98 -25.22
N TRP A 77 -14.62 8.28 -24.42
CA TRP A 77 -14.24 7.20 -23.51
C TRP A 77 -13.37 6.10 -24.17
N SER A 78 -13.61 5.79 -25.45
CA SER A 78 -13.08 4.57 -26.10
C SER A 78 -11.67 4.68 -26.70
N SER A 79 -11.14 5.89 -26.93
CA SER A 79 -9.82 6.10 -27.57
C SER A 79 -8.75 6.49 -26.54
N ILE A 80 -9.06 7.44 -25.66
CA ILE A 80 -8.13 7.95 -24.64
C ILE A 80 -7.78 6.86 -23.61
N HIS A 81 -8.77 6.09 -23.15
CA HIS A 81 -8.57 5.08 -22.11
C HIS A 81 -7.88 3.83 -22.66
N ARG A 82 -8.09 3.51 -23.94
CA ARG A 82 -7.45 2.36 -24.61
C ARG A 82 -5.96 2.60 -24.83
N ASN A 83 -5.58 3.82 -25.22
CA ASN A 83 -4.17 4.20 -25.31
C ASN A 83 -3.50 4.19 -23.94
N LYS A 84 -4.14 4.69 -22.87
CA LYS A 84 -3.61 4.64 -21.50
C LYS A 84 -3.43 3.20 -20.97
N LEU A 85 -4.33 2.28 -21.30
CA LEU A 85 -4.28 0.87 -20.83
C LEU A 85 -3.05 0.13 -21.37
N ILE A 86 -2.60 0.45 -22.58
CA ILE A 86 -1.45 -0.16 -23.26
C ILE A 86 -0.13 0.60 -22.94
N GLN A 87 -0.20 1.72 -22.21
CA GLN A 87 1.00 2.45 -21.85
C GLN A 87 1.85 1.67 -20.84
N ARG A 88 3.16 1.62 -21.12
CA ARG A 88 4.19 0.95 -20.31
C ARG A 88 4.06 1.16 -18.79
N PRO A 89 3.70 2.35 -18.25
CA PRO A 89 3.54 2.56 -16.81
C PRO A 89 2.48 1.68 -16.15
N MET A 90 1.33 1.46 -16.81
CA MET A 90 0.25 0.66 -16.23
C MET A 90 0.62 -0.82 -16.17
N LEU A 91 1.33 -1.32 -17.19
CA LEU A 91 1.85 -2.69 -17.22
C LEU A 91 2.90 -2.92 -16.14
N ILE A 92 3.83 -1.98 -15.95
CA ILE A 92 4.84 -2.05 -14.88
C ILE A 92 4.16 -2.04 -13.50
N LEU A 93 3.16 -1.18 -13.30
CA LEU A 93 2.50 -1.08 -12.01
C LEU A 93 1.62 -2.31 -11.73
N GLY A 94 0.95 -2.85 -12.75
CA GLY A 94 0.22 -4.11 -12.67
C GLY A 94 1.12 -5.32 -12.39
N SER A 95 2.32 -5.39 -12.99
CA SER A 95 3.28 -6.46 -12.71
C SER A 95 3.86 -6.36 -11.29
N LEU A 96 4.10 -5.15 -10.78
CA LEU A 96 4.46 -4.93 -9.37
C LEU A 96 3.34 -5.37 -8.42
N ARG A 97 2.06 -5.10 -8.74
CA ARG A 97 0.89 -5.58 -7.95
C ARG A 97 0.87 -7.09 -7.87
N PHE A 98 0.98 -7.76 -9.01
CA PHE A 98 1.08 -9.22 -9.09
C PHE A 98 2.26 -9.77 -8.26
N THR A 99 3.45 -9.17 -8.43
CA THR A 99 4.68 -9.61 -7.75
C THR A 99 4.53 -9.49 -6.22
N THR A 100 3.97 -8.39 -5.74
CA THR A 100 3.69 -8.16 -4.31
C THR A 100 2.76 -9.25 -3.76
N LEU A 101 1.72 -9.61 -4.50
CA LEU A 101 0.78 -10.66 -4.10
C LEU A 101 1.45 -12.04 -4.02
N VAL A 102 2.17 -12.45 -5.07
CA VAL A 102 2.82 -13.78 -5.12
C VAL A 102 3.89 -13.92 -4.05
N LEU A 103 4.75 -12.92 -3.89
CA LEU A 103 5.78 -12.94 -2.84
C LEU A 103 5.16 -12.93 -1.45
N GLY A 104 4.07 -12.16 -1.27
CA GLY A 104 3.31 -12.11 -0.04
C GLY A 104 2.74 -13.48 0.34
N LEU A 105 2.04 -14.15 -0.58
CA LEU A 105 1.50 -15.49 -0.38
C LEU A 105 2.61 -16.52 -0.14
N THR A 106 3.68 -16.46 -0.92
CA THR A 106 4.84 -17.36 -0.77
C THR A 106 5.45 -17.21 0.63
N SER A 107 5.60 -15.98 1.12
CA SER A 107 6.20 -15.73 2.43
C SER A 107 5.42 -16.38 3.58
N LEU A 108 4.09 -16.43 3.49
CA LEU A 108 3.23 -17.02 4.52
C LEU A 108 3.42 -18.53 4.67
N ASN A 109 3.96 -19.22 3.65
CA ASN A 109 4.29 -20.64 3.75
C ASN A 109 5.57 -20.89 4.57
N TYR A 110 6.39 -19.86 4.79
CA TYR A 110 7.71 -20.00 5.42
C TYR A 110 7.84 -19.24 6.74
N VAL A 111 7.10 -18.16 6.93
CA VAL A 111 7.20 -17.32 8.14
C VAL A 111 5.84 -16.95 8.73
N PRO A 112 5.75 -16.78 10.07
CA PRO A 112 4.53 -16.31 10.72
C PRO A 112 4.09 -14.92 10.25
N VAL A 113 2.79 -14.67 10.25
CA VAL A 113 2.19 -13.39 9.84
C VAL A 113 2.72 -12.21 10.68
N SER A 114 2.87 -12.39 12.00
CA SER A 114 3.41 -11.37 12.90
C SER A 114 4.84 -10.96 12.54
N PHE A 115 5.68 -11.94 12.20
CA PHE A 115 7.04 -11.69 11.75
C PHE A 115 7.06 -10.96 10.41
N ALA A 116 6.21 -11.38 9.47
CA ALA A 116 6.09 -10.72 8.18
C ALA A 116 5.65 -9.24 8.30
N GLU A 117 4.68 -8.93 9.16
CA GLU A 117 4.24 -7.55 9.38
C GLU A 117 5.29 -6.69 10.10
N THR A 118 6.11 -7.31 10.94
CA THR A 118 7.26 -6.64 11.56
C THR A 118 8.27 -6.19 10.50
N ILE A 119 8.62 -7.07 9.56
CA ILE A 119 9.51 -6.72 8.43
C ILE A 119 8.89 -5.62 7.57
N LYS A 120 7.59 -5.72 7.24
CA LYS A 120 6.90 -4.70 6.44
C LYS A 120 6.84 -3.34 7.12
N SER A 121 6.94 -3.27 8.45
CA SER A 121 6.97 -1.99 9.18
C SER A 121 8.21 -1.14 8.86
N SER A 122 9.25 -1.72 8.25
CA SER A 122 10.40 -1.00 7.69
C SER A 122 10.12 -0.28 6.35
N ALA A 123 8.88 -0.34 5.82
CA ALA A 123 8.46 0.32 4.59
C ALA A 123 8.91 1.79 4.44
N PRO A 124 8.89 2.65 5.49
CA PRO A 124 9.32 4.03 5.37
C PRO A 124 10.77 4.16 4.87
N MET A 125 11.63 3.21 5.24
CA MET A 125 13.02 3.19 4.79
C MET A 125 13.15 2.99 3.29
N PHE A 126 12.55 1.90 2.78
CA PHE A 126 12.54 1.61 1.36
C PHE A 126 11.89 2.73 0.56
N THR A 127 10.79 3.28 1.09
CA THR A 127 10.07 4.38 0.45
C THR A 127 10.92 5.64 0.32
N VAL A 128 11.74 5.97 1.32
CA VAL A 128 12.68 7.11 1.23
C VAL A 128 13.69 6.92 0.12
N ILE A 129 14.34 5.77 0.07
CA ILE A 129 15.38 5.46 -0.91
C ILE A 129 14.77 5.50 -2.32
N ILE A 130 13.65 4.81 -2.52
CA ILE A 130 12.96 4.76 -3.81
C ILE A 130 12.44 6.14 -4.21
N SER A 131 11.81 6.87 -3.29
CA SER A 131 11.32 8.23 -3.56
C SER A 131 12.46 9.15 -3.97
N SER A 132 13.63 9.07 -3.31
CA SER A 132 14.80 9.86 -3.68
C SER A 132 15.30 9.54 -5.08
N ILE A 133 15.32 8.25 -5.46
CA ILE A 133 15.72 7.82 -6.82
C ILE A 133 14.73 8.34 -7.89
N PHE A 134 13.42 8.23 -7.63
CA PHE A 134 12.39 8.61 -8.62
C PHE A 134 12.15 10.12 -8.72
N THR A 135 12.28 10.85 -7.61
CA THR A 135 11.97 12.30 -7.55
C THR A 135 13.23 13.17 -7.54
N GLY A 136 14.41 12.61 -7.30
CA GLY A 136 15.68 13.33 -7.21
C GLY A 136 15.86 14.15 -5.92
N GLU A 137 14.86 14.19 -5.03
CA GLU A 137 14.96 14.92 -3.76
C GLU A 137 15.80 14.11 -2.76
N LYS A 138 16.90 14.70 -2.28
CA LYS A 138 17.75 14.10 -1.25
C LYS A 138 17.10 14.29 0.13
N THR A 139 17.06 13.22 0.93
CA THR A 139 16.63 13.32 2.33
C THR A 139 17.77 13.81 3.23
N GLY A 140 17.40 14.54 4.28
CA GLY A 140 18.36 15.10 5.22
C GLY A 140 18.97 14.05 6.17
N MET A 141 19.99 14.50 6.91
CA MET A 141 20.80 13.64 7.77
C MET A 141 20.00 13.07 8.94
N TYR A 142 19.01 13.81 9.47
CA TYR A 142 18.19 13.32 10.58
C TYR A 142 17.28 12.17 10.14
N VAL A 143 16.73 12.24 8.92
CA VAL A 143 16.00 11.13 8.31
C VAL A 143 16.89 9.89 8.24
N ASN A 144 18.12 10.00 7.75
CA ASN A 144 19.02 8.84 7.64
C ASN A 144 19.38 8.23 9.00
N LEU A 145 19.60 9.05 10.04
CA LEU A 145 19.87 8.56 11.41
C LEU A 145 18.68 7.83 12.02
N SER A 146 17.45 8.27 11.73
CA SER A 146 16.24 7.58 12.21
C SER A 146 16.00 6.21 11.57
N LEU A 147 16.69 5.86 10.48
CA LEU A 147 16.66 4.52 9.88
C LEU A 147 17.40 3.48 10.74
N ILE A 148 18.40 3.91 11.51
CA ILE A 148 19.21 3.02 12.36
C ILE A 148 18.36 2.29 13.42
N PRO A 149 17.54 2.96 14.26
CA PRO A 149 16.69 2.26 15.23
C PRO A 149 15.63 1.37 14.56
N ILE A 150 15.16 1.71 13.36
CA ILE A 150 14.22 0.87 12.59
C ILE A 150 14.91 -0.43 12.16
N MET A 151 16.11 -0.36 11.59
CA MET A 151 16.90 -1.55 11.24
C MET A 151 17.33 -2.35 12.47
N GLY A 152 17.67 -1.67 13.57
CA GLY A 152 17.99 -2.32 14.83
C GLY A 152 16.81 -3.10 15.41
N GLY A 153 15.61 -2.50 15.41
CA GLY A 153 14.38 -3.19 15.81
C GLY A 153 14.06 -4.38 14.90
N LEU A 154 14.21 -4.22 13.58
CA LEU A 154 14.02 -5.30 12.61
C LEU A 154 15.02 -6.46 12.81
N ALA A 155 16.30 -6.14 13.03
CA ALA A 155 17.34 -7.12 13.29
C ALA A 155 17.08 -7.88 14.60
N LEU A 156 16.67 -7.17 15.66
CA LEU A 156 16.29 -7.78 16.93
C LEU A 156 15.11 -8.74 16.76
N CYS A 157 14.03 -8.30 16.11
CA CYS A 157 12.88 -9.16 15.83
C CYS A 157 13.29 -10.42 15.05
N SER A 158 14.14 -10.27 14.04
CA SER A 158 14.62 -11.38 13.21
C SER A 158 15.50 -12.34 14.00
N ALA A 159 16.35 -11.84 14.90
CA ALA A 159 17.22 -12.66 15.73
C ALA A 159 16.45 -13.42 16.82
N THR A 160 15.31 -12.89 17.29
CA THR A 160 14.50 -13.50 18.35
C THR A 160 13.35 -14.38 17.85
N GLU A 161 13.12 -14.44 16.54
CA GLU A 161 12.00 -15.19 15.98
C GLU A 161 12.31 -16.69 15.92
N LEU A 162 11.52 -17.49 16.65
CA LEU A 162 11.72 -18.93 16.79
C LEU A 162 11.46 -19.69 15.48
N SER A 163 10.61 -19.14 14.61
CA SER A 163 10.27 -19.71 13.29
C SER A 163 10.95 -18.96 12.14
N PHE A 164 12.16 -18.44 12.37
CA PHE A 164 12.89 -17.76 11.31
C PHE A 164 13.24 -18.70 10.16
N ASN A 165 12.84 -18.31 8.94
CA ASN A 165 13.23 -18.97 7.71
C ASN A 165 13.80 -17.93 6.74
N MET A 166 15.00 -18.17 6.21
CA MET A 166 15.68 -17.22 5.33
C MET A 166 14.90 -16.97 4.01
N GLN A 167 14.31 -18.01 3.43
CA GLN A 167 13.52 -17.88 2.20
C GLN A 167 12.27 -17.02 2.44
N GLY A 168 11.56 -17.27 3.55
CA GLY A 168 10.42 -16.45 3.97
C GLY A 168 10.82 -15.01 4.25
N PHE A 169 11.93 -14.79 4.97
CA PHE A 169 12.47 -13.46 5.25
C PHE A 169 12.76 -12.66 3.97
N ILE A 170 13.47 -13.26 3.01
CA ILE A 170 13.75 -12.64 1.70
C ILE A 170 12.45 -12.36 0.96
N ALA A 171 11.49 -13.29 0.96
CA ALA A 171 10.20 -13.10 0.31
C ALA A 171 9.42 -11.92 0.91
N VAL A 172 9.40 -11.75 2.25
CA VAL A 172 8.75 -10.59 2.88
C VAL A 172 9.49 -9.29 2.57
N LEU A 173 10.82 -9.28 2.59
CA LEU A 173 11.61 -8.10 2.22
C LEU A 173 11.33 -7.66 0.79
N LEU A 174 11.31 -8.60 -0.16
CA LEU A 174 10.99 -8.31 -1.56
C LEU A 174 9.52 -7.89 -1.74
N THR A 175 8.60 -8.46 -0.97
CA THR A 175 7.19 -8.01 -0.94
C THR A 175 7.12 -6.55 -0.51
N ASN A 176 7.79 -6.19 0.58
CA ASN A 176 7.81 -4.82 1.10
C ASN A 176 8.47 -3.84 0.10
N LEU A 177 9.56 -4.27 -0.54
CA LEU A 177 10.23 -3.47 -1.57
C LEU A 177 9.32 -3.23 -2.78
N SER A 178 8.63 -4.28 -3.27
CA SER A 178 7.68 -4.19 -4.39
C SER A 178 6.49 -3.28 -4.07
N GLU A 179 5.94 -3.38 -2.85
CA GLU A 179 4.87 -2.50 -2.35
C GLU A 179 5.34 -1.03 -2.28
N CYS A 180 6.54 -0.77 -1.79
CA CYS A 180 7.11 0.58 -1.75
C CYS A 180 7.34 1.14 -3.16
N LEU A 181 7.87 0.34 -4.09
CA LEU A 181 8.06 0.72 -5.50
C LEU A 181 6.72 1.06 -6.15
N GLN A 182 5.71 0.22 -5.96
CA GLN A 182 4.36 0.43 -6.45
C GLN A 182 3.77 1.75 -5.95
N ASN A 183 3.89 2.02 -4.65
CA ASN A 183 3.32 3.21 -4.03
C ASN A 183 4.02 4.50 -4.48
N VAL A 184 5.36 4.49 -4.55
CA VAL A 184 6.11 5.65 -5.06
C VAL A 184 5.78 5.88 -6.54
N TYR A 185 5.79 4.83 -7.35
CA TYR A 185 5.52 4.96 -8.78
C TYR A 185 4.08 5.41 -9.05
N SER A 186 3.12 4.90 -8.29
CA SER A 186 1.72 5.37 -8.30
C SER A 186 1.63 6.86 -8.02
N LYS A 187 2.36 7.36 -7.02
CA LYS A 187 2.39 8.80 -6.71
C LYS A 187 2.97 9.62 -7.85
N VAL A 188 4.06 9.16 -8.47
CA VAL A 188 4.69 9.84 -9.61
C VAL A 188 3.70 9.97 -10.76
N LEU A 189 2.90 8.93 -11.03
CA LEU A 189 1.88 8.94 -12.08
C LEU A 189 0.69 9.84 -11.76
N LEU A 190 0.21 9.85 -10.50
CA LEU A 190 -0.84 10.75 -10.03
C LEU A 190 -0.40 12.23 -10.07
N SER A 191 0.90 12.49 -9.91
CA SER A 191 1.46 13.85 -9.84
C SER A 191 2.06 14.33 -11.17
N SER A 192 1.99 13.53 -12.24
CA SER A 192 2.63 13.87 -13.52
C SER A 192 1.79 14.84 -14.35
N ASP A 193 2.40 15.94 -14.79
CA ASP A 193 1.75 16.90 -15.70
C ASP A 193 1.59 16.38 -17.14
N ARG A 194 2.41 15.39 -17.55
CA ARG A 194 2.39 14.84 -18.91
C ARG A 194 1.22 13.88 -19.13
N HIS A 195 0.85 13.10 -18.12
CA HIS A 195 -0.25 12.15 -18.16
C HIS A 195 -0.98 12.21 -16.81
N LYS A 196 -2.06 13.00 -16.74
CA LYS A 196 -2.87 13.07 -15.53
C LYS A 196 -3.67 11.77 -15.39
N TYR A 197 -3.25 10.94 -14.45
CA TYR A 197 -3.97 9.77 -14.01
C TYR A 197 -4.81 10.11 -12.79
N GLY A 198 -6.09 9.72 -12.79
CA GLY A 198 -6.92 9.76 -11.59
C GLY A 198 -6.75 8.49 -10.71
N PRO A 199 -7.09 8.54 -9.41
CA PRO A 199 -7.08 7.35 -8.54
C PRO A 199 -7.90 6.18 -9.09
N ALA A 200 -9.07 6.46 -9.67
CA ALA A 200 -9.94 5.45 -10.27
C ALA A 200 -9.35 4.83 -11.54
N GLU A 201 -8.67 5.64 -12.37
CA GLU A 201 -7.97 5.15 -13.56
C GLU A 201 -6.82 4.23 -13.15
N LEU A 202 -6.03 4.66 -12.16
CA LEU A 202 -4.91 3.88 -11.66
C LEU A 202 -5.40 2.55 -11.05
N GLN A 203 -6.47 2.58 -10.27
CA GLN A 203 -7.10 1.39 -9.71
C GLN A 203 -7.54 0.41 -10.80
N PHE A 204 -8.28 0.88 -11.80
CA PHE A 204 -8.80 0.02 -12.87
C PHE A 204 -7.68 -0.58 -13.73
N PHE A 205 -6.78 0.25 -14.27
CA PHE A 205 -5.76 -0.21 -15.21
C PHE A 205 -4.75 -1.15 -14.55
N THR A 206 -4.32 -0.86 -13.32
CA THR A 206 -3.39 -1.73 -12.59
C THR A 206 -4.02 -3.05 -12.20
N SER A 207 -5.29 -3.03 -11.79
CA SER A 207 -6.03 -4.26 -11.44
C SER A 207 -6.30 -5.10 -12.68
N PHE A 208 -6.62 -4.48 -13.82
CA PHE A 208 -6.76 -5.18 -15.11
C PHE A 208 -5.45 -5.88 -15.50
N ALA A 209 -4.34 -5.15 -15.51
CA ALA A 209 -3.04 -5.72 -15.86
C ALA A 209 -2.61 -6.84 -14.89
N SER A 210 -2.79 -6.62 -13.59
CA SER A 210 -2.50 -7.64 -12.57
C SER A 210 -3.40 -8.87 -12.72
N PHE A 211 -4.68 -8.70 -13.04
CA PHE A 211 -5.62 -9.80 -13.24
C PHE A 211 -5.26 -10.66 -14.44
N VAL A 212 -4.87 -10.06 -15.57
CA VAL A 212 -4.42 -10.80 -16.76
C VAL A 212 -3.19 -11.66 -16.43
N ILE A 213 -2.20 -11.09 -15.75
CA ILE A 213 -1.00 -11.84 -15.32
C ILE A 213 -1.38 -12.95 -14.33
N GLN A 214 -2.29 -12.66 -13.39
CA GLN A 214 -2.71 -13.61 -12.38
C GLN A 214 -3.52 -14.78 -12.97
N ILE A 215 -4.32 -14.58 -14.04
CA ILE A 215 -4.96 -15.68 -14.77
C ILE A 215 -3.89 -16.64 -15.30
N MET A 216 -2.83 -16.11 -15.94
CA MET A 216 -1.77 -16.97 -16.46
C MET A 216 -1.03 -17.71 -15.35
N ALA A 217 -0.75 -17.03 -14.23
CA ALA A 217 -0.13 -17.65 -13.06
C ALA A 217 -1.03 -18.66 -12.34
N SER A 218 -2.36 -18.48 -12.41
CA SER A 218 -3.33 -19.33 -11.70
C SER A 218 -3.30 -20.78 -12.19
N PHE A 219 -2.90 -21.03 -13.43
CA PHE A 219 -2.69 -22.40 -13.94
C PHE A 219 -1.58 -23.16 -13.22
N PHE A 220 -0.63 -22.44 -12.60
CA PHE A 220 0.50 -23.03 -11.86
C PHE A 220 0.34 -22.92 -10.34
N LEU A 221 -0.28 -21.83 -9.87
CA LEU A 221 -0.42 -21.55 -8.43
C LEU A 221 -1.60 -22.25 -7.79
N ILE A 222 -2.62 -22.62 -8.57
CA ILE A 222 -3.86 -23.17 -8.07
C ILE A 222 -3.99 -24.64 -8.49
N ASP A 223 -4.19 -25.53 -7.52
CA ASP A 223 -4.55 -26.92 -7.77
C ASP A 223 -6.06 -27.03 -8.05
N TRP A 224 -6.43 -26.85 -9.33
CA TRP A 224 -7.82 -26.81 -9.78
C TRP A 224 -8.62 -28.07 -9.45
N ALA A 225 -7.94 -29.22 -9.28
CA ALA A 225 -8.60 -30.48 -8.93
C ALA A 225 -9.11 -30.51 -7.48
N LYS A 226 -8.51 -29.70 -6.59
CA LYS A 226 -8.85 -29.65 -5.16
C LYS A 226 -9.81 -28.51 -4.81
N ILE A 227 -10.14 -27.64 -5.76
CA ILE A 227 -11.04 -26.52 -5.49
C ILE A 227 -12.47 -27.02 -5.34
N MET A 228 -13.07 -26.76 -4.18
CA MET A 228 -14.49 -26.94 -3.93
C MET A 228 -15.17 -25.57 -3.77
N LEU A 229 -15.87 -25.12 -4.81
CA LEU A 229 -16.61 -23.86 -4.78
C LEU A 229 -18.01 -24.08 -4.19
N SER A 230 -18.22 -23.57 -2.98
CA SER A 230 -19.57 -23.41 -2.43
C SER A 230 -20.11 -22.01 -2.74
N PRO A 231 -21.45 -21.82 -2.88
CA PRO A 231 -22.03 -20.50 -3.07
C PRO A 231 -21.66 -19.51 -1.96
N ILE A 232 -21.50 -20.00 -0.73
CA ILE A 232 -21.08 -19.22 0.44
C ILE A 232 -19.62 -18.77 0.27
N LEU A 233 -18.73 -19.65 -0.18
CA LEU A 233 -17.33 -19.31 -0.46
C LEU A 233 -17.24 -18.25 -1.56
N VAL A 234 -17.94 -18.45 -2.68
CA VAL A 234 -17.97 -17.47 -3.78
C VAL A 234 -18.50 -16.12 -3.29
N GLY A 235 -19.62 -16.11 -2.57
CA GLY A 235 -20.20 -14.89 -2.00
C GLY A 235 -19.24 -14.16 -1.05
N ALA A 236 -18.55 -14.91 -0.17
CA ALA A 236 -17.55 -14.35 0.75
C ALA A 236 -16.33 -13.79 0.01
N MET A 237 -15.86 -14.45 -1.05
CA MET A 237 -14.75 -14.00 -1.89
C MET A 237 -15.10 -12.72 -2.68
N LEU A 238 -16.33 -12.62 -3.20
CA LEU A 238 -16.81 -11.41 -3.88
C LEU A 238 -16.96 -10.24 -2.91
N LEU A 239 -17.53 -10.47 -1.72
CA LEU A 239 -17.62 -9.46 -0.67
C LEU A 239 -16.24 -9.00 -0.20
N ASN A 240 -15.31 -9.93 -0.01
CA ASN A 240 -13.92 -9.63 0.29
C ASN A 240 -13.29 -8.77 -0.81
N GLY A 241 -13.46 -9.15 -2.08
CA GLY A 241 -12.97 -8.39 -3.21
C GLY A 241 -13.55 -6.96 -3.28
N ALA A 242 -14.82 -6.77 -2.87
CA ALA A 242 -15.41 -5.45 -2.74
C ALA A 242 -14.73 -4.61 -1.65
N PHE A 243 -14.50 -5.17 -0.45
CA PHE A 243 -13.75 -4.48 0.60
C PHE A 243 -12.31 -4.16 0.18
N PHE A 244 -11.66 -5.08 -0.52
CA PHE A 244 -10.32 -4.86 -1.08
C PHE A 244 -10.32 -3.73 -2.12
N HIS A 245 -11.34 -3.64 -2.98
CA HIS A 245 -11.50 -2.51 -3.90
C HIS A 245 -11.64 -1.18 -3.15
N PHE A 246 -12.53 -1.10 -2.16
CA PHE A 246 -12.73 0.13 -1.39
C PHE A 246 -11.48 0.52 -0.58
N GLN A 247 -10.76 -0.45 -0.04
CA GLN A 247 -9.45 -0.24 0.56
C GLN A 247 -8.47 0.37 -0.46
N SER A 248 -8.35 -0.23 -1.64
CA SER A 248 -7.36 0.17 -2.64
C SER A 248 -7.66 1.54 -3.27
N ILE A 249 -8.94 1.86 -3.54
CA ILE A 249 -9.31 3.17 -4.09
C ILE A 249 -9.14 4.31 -3.08
N THR A 250 -9.48 4.08 -1.80
CA THR A 250 -9.27 5.08 -0.74
C THR A 250 -7.79 5.33 -0.48
N GLU A 251 -6.97 4.30 -0.62
CA GLU A 251 -5.50 4.40 -0.59
C GLU A 251 -4.96 5.29 -1.71
N TYR A 252 -5.35 5.02 -2.96
CA TYR A 252 -4.90 5.85 -4.09
C TYR A 252 -5.41 7.29 -4.02
N ALA A 253 -6.65 7.50 -3.56
CA ALA A 253 -7.19 8.83 -3.33
C ALA A 253 -6.40 9.57 -2.23
N LEU A 254 -6.07 8.89 -1.14
CA LEU A 254 -5.21 9.46 -0.09
C LEU A 254 -3.83 9.81 -0.65
N LEU A 255 -3.24 8.92 -1.44
CA LEU A 255 -1.92 9.09 -2.05
C LEU A 255 -1.86 10.32 -2.97
N GLU A 256 -2.96 10.71 -3.61
CA GLU A 256 -3.05 11.97 -4.37
C GLU A 256 -2.77 13.18 -3.47
N HIS A 257 -3.22 13.15 -2.21
CA HIS A 257 -3.11 14.26 -1.26
C HIS A 257 -1.90 14.22 -0.34
N ILE A 258 -1.08 13.16 -0.34
CA ILE A 258 0.08 13.06 0.55
C ILE A 258 1.34 12.62 -0.20
N THR A 259 2.50 12.79 0.44
CA THR A 259 3.78 12.30 -0.11
C THR A 259 3.93 10.78 0.06
N PRO A 260 4.74 10.08 -0.76
CA PRO A 260 4.93 8.63 -0.64
C PRO A 260 5.42 8.21 0.75
N VAL A 261 6.33 9.00 1.32
CA VAL A 261 6.87 8.75 2.66
C VAL A 261 5.77 8.87 3.71
N THR A 262 4.93 9.91 3.66
CA THR A 262 3.81 10.06 4.59
C THR A 262 2.83 8.90 4.47
N HIS A 263 2.57 8.45 3.25
CA HIS A 263 1.74 7.28 2.98
C HIS A 263 2.34 6.01 3.61
N SER A 264 3.64 5.79 3.45
CA SER A 264 4.36 4.65 4.01
C SER A 264 4.28 4.61 5.54
N VAL A 265 4.41 5.77 6.20
CA VAL A 265 4.25 5.85 7.66
C VAL A 265 2.80 5.61 8.10
N ALA A 266 1.82 6.18 7.39
CA ALA A 266 0.41 5.87 7.66
C ALA A 266 0.13 4.36 7.49
N ASN A 267 0.71 3.72 6.47
CA ASN A 267 0.61 2.27 6.28
C ASN A 267 1.20 1.49 7.47
N THR A 268 2.35 1.90 8.02
CA THR A 268 2.92 1.27 9.23
C THR A 268 1.97 1.39 10.42
N VAL A 269 1.37 2.56 10.64
CA VAL A 269 0.38 2.77 11.72
C VAL A 269 -0.85 1.89 11.50
N LYS A 270 -1.37 1.84 10.28
CA LYS A 270 -2.48 0.97 9.89
C LYS A 270 -2.17 -0.50 10.22
N ARG A 271 -0.99 -0.99 9.83
CA ARG A 271 -0.54 -2.37 10.11
C ARG A 271 -0.50 -2.63 11.60
N ALA A 272 0.11 -1.74 12.39
CA ALA A 272 0.14 -1.88 13.84
C ALA A 272 -1.28 -1.97 14.44
N LEU A 273 -2.20 -1.09 14.03
CA LEU A 273 -3.60 -1.13 14.50
C LEU A 273 -4.31 -2.43 14.11
N LEU A 274 -4.10 -2.91 12.88
CA LEU A 274 -4.71 -4.15 12.40
C LEU A 274 -4.16 -5.39 13.11
N ILE A 275 -2.88 -5.41 13.49
CA ILE A 275 -2.29 -6.46 14.32
C ILE A 275 -3.03 -6.50 15.66
N TRP A 276 -3.07 -5.38 16.39
CA TRP A 276 -3.76 -5.29 17.70
C TRP A 276 -5.24 -5.67 17.60
N LEU A 277 -5.93 -5.18 16.57
CA LEU A 277 -7.33 -5.51 16.31
C LEU A 277 -7.52 -7.03 16.08
N SER A 278 -6.62 -7.66 15.33
CA SER A 278 -6.61 -9.11 15.09
C SER A 278 -6.41 -9.91 16.38
N ILE A 279 -5.53 -9.46 17.27
CA ILE A 279 -5.29 -10.11 18.57
C ILE A 279 -6.51 -10.02 19.46
N ILE A 280 -7.12 -8.83 19.58
CA ILE A 280 -8.30 -8.62 20.44
C ILE A 280 -9.48 -9.48 19.95
N LEU A 281 -9.71 -9.55 18.64
CA LEU A 281 -10.90 -10.20 18.09
C LEU A 281 -10.71 -11.70 17.85
N PHE A 282 -9.49 -12.16 17.61
CA PHE A 282 -9.23 -13.57 17.31
C PHE A 282 -8.39 -14.29 18.37
N GLY A 283 -7.91 -13.60 19.40
CA GLY A 283 -7.17 -14.20 20.50
C GLY A 283 -5.81 -14.78 20.12
N ASN A 284 -5.18 -14.30 19.03
CA ASN A 284 -3.87 -14.80 18.62
C ASN A 284 -2.80 -14.41 19.67
N ALA A 285 -2.07 -15.39 20.20
CA ALA A 285 -0.97 -15.14 21.14
C ALA A 285 0.20 -14.41 20.45
N ILE A 286 0.68 -13.31 21.03
CA ILE A 286 1.95 -12.67 20.65
C ILE A 286 3.01 -13.01 21.69
N SER A 287 4.25 -13.27 21.26
CA SER A 287 5.37 -13.35 22.20
C SER A 287 5.72 -11.96 22.77
N LEU A 288 6.16 -11.91 24.02
CA LEU A 288 6.59 -10.67 24.68
C LEU A 288 7.66 -9.91 23.87
N TYR A 289 8.57 -10.66 23.24
CA TYR A 289 9.65 -10.12 22.41
C TYR A 289 9.18 -9.52 21.08
N SER A 290 8.19 -10.14 20.42
CA SER A 290 7.57 -9.57 19.21
C SER A 290 6.83 -8.26 19.54
N GLY A 291 6.20 -8.18 20.73
CA GLY A 291 5.61 -6.95 21.24
C GLY A 291 6.65 -5.83 21.45
N LEU A 292 7.76 -6.12 22.15
CA LEU A 292 8.84 -5.15 22.38
C LEU A 292 9.49 -4.66 21.07
N GLY A 293 9.77 -5.58 20.14
CA GLY A 293 10.33 -5.23 18.84
C GLY A 293 9.39 -4.37 18.01
N THR A 294 8.08 -4.65 18.04
CA THR A 294 7.05 -3.82 17.41
C THR A 294 7.04 -2.41 18.00
N LEU A 295 7.15 -2.26 19.32
CA LEU A 295 7.22 -0.95 19.99
C LEU A 295 8.45 -0.15 19.56
N VAL A 296 9.62 -0.79 19.45
CA VAL A 296 10.86 -0.14 18.98
C VAL A 296 10.71 0.35 17.53
N VAL A 297 10.12 -0.46 16.64
CA VAL A 297 9.88 -0.07 15.25
C VAL A 297 8.90 1.11 15.17
N ILE A 298 7.80 1.06 15.93
CA ILE A 298 6.82 2.15 16.00
C ILE A 298 7.48 3.43 16.51
N ALA A 299 8.26 3.36 17.60
CA ALA A 299 8.99 4.49 18.14
C ALA A 299 10.00 5.06 17.12
N GLY A 300 10.72 4.19 16.40
CA GLY A 300 11.62 4.57 15.31
C GLY A 300 10.89 5.32 14.19
N VAL A 301 9.69 4.88 13.81
CA VAL A 301 8.86 5.53 12.78
C VAL A 301 8.33 6.90 13.24
N PHE A 302 7.97 7.06 14.52
CA PHE A 302 7.66 8.37 15.08
C PHE A 302 8.88 9.30 15.11
N GLY A 303 10.05 8.77 15.49
CA GLY A 303 11.33 9.47 15.43
C GLY A 303 11.66 9.94 14.01
N TYR A 304 11.46 9.06 13.02
CA TYR A 304 11.60 9.36 11.59
C TYR A 304 10.70 10.51 11.14
N ASN A 305 9.42 10.50 11.53
CA ASN A 305 8.49 11.58 11.19
C ASN A 305 8.94 12.92 11.74
N LYS A 306 9.40 12.95 13.00
CA LYS A 306 9.90 14.18 13.64
C LYS A 306 11.20 14.65 12.98
N ALA A 307 12.12 13.74 12.71
CA ALA A 307 13.37 14.01 12.00
C ALA A 307 13.12 14.64 10.63
N ARG A 308 12.17 14.11 9.87
CA ARG A 308 11.76 14.64 8.56
C ARG A 308 11.19 16.05 8.65
N GLN A 309 10.35 16.33 9.66
CA GLN A 309 9.83 17.69 9.88
C GLN A 309 10.95 18.68 10.19
N LEU A 310 11.92 18.27 11.01
CA LEU A 310 13.09 19.10 11.33
C LEU A 310 13.97 19.33 10.11
N ASP A 311 14.23 18.30 9.29
CA ASP A 311 14.98 18.43 8.04
C ASP A 311 14.28 19.37 7.06
N ALA A 312 12.94 19.26 6.91
CA ALA A 312 12.17 20.17 6.06
C ALA A 312 12.24 21.63 6.54
N GLN A 313 12.12 21.86 7.84
CA GLN A 313 12.28 23.20 8.43
C GLN A 313 13.69 23.74 8.26
N ARG A 314 14.72 22.90 8.41
CA ARG A 314 16.12 23.29 8.24
C ARG A 314 16.42 23.70 6.81
N ILE A 315 15.96 22.91 5.82
CA ILE A 315 16.08 23.24 4.40
C ILE A 315 15.37 24.56 4.10
N GLN A 316 14.17 24.77 4.65
CA GLN A 316 13.44 26.03 4.49
C GLN A 316 14.22 27.24 5.05
N ARG A 317 14.84 27.12 6.23
CA ARG A 317 15.69 28.17 6.82
C ARG A 317 16.97 28.44 6.01
N LEU A 318 17.54 27.41 5.36
CA LEU A 318 18.72 27.57 4.52
C LEU A 318 18.40 28.25 3.18
N ILE A 319 17.21 28.01 2.62
CA ILE A 319 16.76 28.63 1.37
C ILE A 319 16.20 30.05 1.60
N MET A 320 15.61 30.30 2.77
CA MET A 320 15.05 31.60 3.17
C MET A 320 15.73 32.06 4.48
N PRO A 321 16.95 32.62 4.41
CA PRO A 321 17.60 33.18 5.59
C PRO A 321 16.75 34.33 6.16
N GLU A 322 16.72 34.45 7.48
CA GLU A 322 15.96 35.49 8.21
C GLU A 322 16.24 36.88 7.62
N GLY A 323 15.22 37.50 6.99
CA GLY A 323 15.34 38.82 6.38
C GLY A 323 14.59 39.03 5.06
N TYR A 324 14.07 37.97 4.41
CA TYR A 324 13.24 38.16 3.21
C TYR A 324 11.78 38.47 3.62
N PRO A 325 11.21 39.63 3.23
CA PRO A 325 9.83 39.96 3.57
C PRO A 325 8.89 38.91 2.98
N GLN A 326 7.87 38.51 3.75
CA GLN A 326 6.74 37.71 3.28
C GLN A 326 6.02 38.43 2.13
N LYS A 327 6.52 38.32 0.90
CA LYS A 327 5.71 38.55 -0.28
C LYS A 327 4.93 37.27 -0.55
N ILE A 328 3.73 37.28 0.04
CA ILE A 328 2.48 36.66 -0.41
C ILE A 328 2.66 35.67 -1.57
N ALA A 329 2.38 34.40 -1.32
CA ALA A 329 1.98 33.46 -2.35
C ALA A 329 0.79 32.64 -1.82
N LEU A 330 -0.40 33.04 -2.27
CA LEU A 330 -1.68 32.34 -2.18
C LEU A 330 -1.68 31.02 -2.97
#